data_AF-A0A453RH99-F1
#
_entry.id   AF-A0A453RH99-F1
#
_cell.length_a   1.000
_cell.length_b   1.000
_cell.length_c   1.000
_cell.angle_alpha   90.00
_cell.angle_beta   90.00
_cell.angle_gamma   90.00
#
_symmetry.space_group_name_H-M   'P 1'
#
loop_
_entity.id
_entity.type
_entity.pdbx_description
1 polymer ?
#
loop_
_entity_poly.entity_id
_entity_poly.type
_entity_poly.pdbx_seq_one_letter_code
_entity_poly.pdbx_strand_id
1 'polypeptide(L)'
;SQPANVSTSLKQRAVLVDEIWHAAGDAGSDIDWYVKRTVLGGIYSASEVYMLTDNSPEFHDTWTFVNRRIKDALDLQKSYKEVAYLTETLGAGIGGSIQGVLNKVFQK
;
A
#
# COMPACT_ATOMS: atom_id res chain seq x y z
N SER A 1 24.81 -15.75 19.03
CA SER A 1 24.26 -14.92 17.95
C SER A 1 25.33 -13.92 17.52
N GLN A 2 25.91 -14.04 16.33
CA GLN A 2 26.99 -13.14 15.88
C GLN A 2 26.39 -11.78 15.46
N PRO A 3 26.66 -10.67 16.17
CA PRO A 3 26.04 -9.37 15.90
C PRO A 3 26.41 -8.77 14.54
N ALA A 4 27.54 -9.20 13.97
CA ALA A 4 28.09 -8.68 12.72
C ALA A 4 27.21 -8.97 11.49
N ASN A 5 26.39 -10.03 11.52
CA ASN A 5 25.58 -10.46 10.38
C ASN A 5 24.13 -9.94 10.43
N VAL A 6 23.77 -9.19 11.48
CA VAL A 6 22.41 -8.67 11.67
C VAL A 6 22.12 -7.59 10.62
N SER A 7 23.06 -6.68 10.37
CA SER A 7 22.90 -5.64 9.35
C SER A 7 22.82 -6.22 7.94
N THR A 8 23.64 -7.22 7.63
CA THR A 8 23.64 -7.91 6.33
C THR A 8 22.37 -8.72 6.11
N SER A 9 21.87 -9.43 7.12
CA SER A 9 20.63 -10.21 7.01
C SER A 9 19.39 -9.31 6.88
N LEU A 10 19.37 -8.15 7.55
CA LEU A 10 18.32 -7.15 7.38
C LEU A 10 18.34 -6.52 5.98
N LYS A 11 19.53 -6.21 5.45
CA LYS A 11 19.68 -5.71 4.07
C LYS A 11 19.19 -6.73 3.05
N GLN A 12 19.59 -7.99 3.17
CA GLN A 12 19.12 -9.04 2.25
C GLN A 12 17.61 -9.24 2.33
N ARG A 13 17.02 -9.20 3.52
CA ARG A 13 15.56 -9.26 3.69
C ARG A 13 14.86 -8.05 3.05
N ALA A 14 15.43 -6.85 3.13
CA ALA A 14 14.87 -5.67 2.48
C ALA A 14 14.88 -5.80 0.95
N VAL A 15 16.02 -6.22 0.38
CA VAL A 15 16.15 -6.46 -1.07
C VAL A 15 15.16 -7.51 -1.56
N LEU A 16 14.98 -8.61 -0.82
CA LEU A 16 14.06 -9.68 -1.20
C LEU A 16 12.59 -9.22 -1.20
N VAL A 17 12.22 -8.36 -0.25
CA VAL A 17 10.87 -7.76 -0.18
C VAL A 17 10.66 -6.79 -1.35
N ASP A 18 11.67 -6.00 -1.68
CA ASP A 18 11.62 -5.08 -2.82
C ASP A 18 11.51 -5.84 -4.15
N GLU A 19 12.23 -6.95 -4.33
CA GLU A 19 12.14 -7.80 -5.52
C GLU A 19 10.75 -8.44 -5.70
N ILE A 20 10.16 -8.95 -4.61
CA ILE A 20 8.79 -9.52 -4.65
C ILE A 20 7.79 -8.45 -5.08
N TRP A 21 7.95 -7.23 -4.56
CA TRP A 21 7.05 -6.12 -4.84
C TRP A 21 7.23 -5.56 -6.26
N HIS A 22 8.48 -5.53 -6.74
CA HIS A 22 8.82 -5.17 -8.10
C HIS A 22 8.27 -6.19 -9.11
N ALA A 23 8.39 -7.49 -8.81
CA ALA A 23 7.83 -8.57 -9.64
C ALA A 23 6.29 -8.57 -9.67
N ALA A 24 5.64 -8.06 -8.62
CA ALA A 24 4.18 -7.85 -8.58
C ALA A 24 3.69 -6.66 -9.44
N GLY A 25 4.59 -5.99 -10.16
CA GLY A 25 4.27 -4.90 -11.09
C GLY A 25 4.14 -3.52 -10.44
N ASP A 26 4.44 -3.39 -9.13
CA ASP A 26 4.45 -2.10 -8.45
C ASP A 26 5.82 -1.43 -8.63
N ALA A 27 6.07 -0.87 -9.81
CA ALA A 27 7.30 -0.14 -10.15
C ALA A 27 7.49 1.16 -9.35
N GLY A 28 6.56 1.50 -8.47
CA GLY A 28 6.67 2.68 -7.62
C GLY A 28 5.42 2.82 -6.77
N SER A 29 5.59 2.73 -5.45
CA SER A 29 4.64 3.27 -4.50
C SER A 29 5.15 3.06 -3.10
N ASP A 30 5.67 4.12 -2.49
CA ASP A 30 5.09 4.92 -1.39
C ASP A 30 3.97 4.32 -0.52
N ILE A 31 3.76 3.01 -0.52
CA ILE A 31 3.12 2.32 0.60
C ILE A 31 4.25 1.98 1.54
N ASP A 32 4.21 2.66 2.70
CA ASP A 32 5.10 2.44 3.82
C ASP A 32 5.23 0.93 4.09
N TRP A 33 6.45 0.47 4.26
CA TRP A 33 6.78 -0.93 4.56
C TRP A 33 5.96 -1.49 5.73
N TYR A 34 5.54 -0.61 6.66
CA TYR A 34 4.69 -0.97 7.80
C TYR A 34 3.25 -1.23 7.39
N VAL A 35 2.72 -0.48 6.42
CA VAL A 35 1.36 -0.66 5.91
C VAL A 35 1.24 -2.03 5.24
N LYS A 36 2.23 -2.44 4.43
CA LYS A 36 2.24 -3.78 3.83
C LYS A 36 2.17 -4.89 4.88
N ARG A 37 2.91 -4.75 5.99
CA ARG A 37 2.89 -5.71 7.10
C ARG A 37 1.60 -5.70 7.89
N THR A 38 1.08 -4.53 8.22
CA THR A 38 -0.17 -4.41 8.98
C THR A 38 -1.33 -4.99 8.19
N VAL A 39 -1.40 -4.71 6.89
CA VAL A 39 -2.43 -5.27 6.02
C VAL A 39 -2.26 -6.79 5.93
N LEU A 40 -1.08 -7.30 5.61
CA LEU A 40 -0.85 -8.75 5.49
C LEU A 40 -1.12 -9.49 6.80
N GLY A 41 -0.65 -8.96 7.92
CA GLY A 41 -0.91 -9.52 9.25
C GLY A 41 -2.40 -9.50 9.60
N GLY A 42 -3.09 -8.40 9.30
CA GLY A 42 -4.54 -8.30 9.50
C GLY A 42 -5.33 -9.31 8.67
N ILE A 43 -4.96 -9.50 7.40
CA ILE A 43 -5.57 -10.52 6.53
C ILE A 43 -5.34 -11.92 7.11
N TYR A 44 -4.10 -12.23 7.48
CA TYR A 44 -3.75 -13.54 8.04
C TYR A 44 -4.55 -13.85 9.32
N SER A 45 -4.53 -12.94 10.30
CA SER A 45 -5.25 -13.14 11.56
C SER A 45 -6.77 -13.21 11.36
N ALA A 46 -7.34 -12.41 10.46
CA ALA A 46 -8.76 -12.49 10.16
C ALA A 46 -9.14 -13.82 9.48
N SER A 47 -8.29 -14.30 8.58
CA SER A 47 -8.50 -15.59 7.90
C SER A 47 -8.36 -16.77 8.85
N GLU A 48 -7.40 -16.73 9.79
CA GLU A 48 -7.24 -17.75 10.83
C GLU A 48 -8.51 -17.87 11.68
N VAL A 49 -9.07 -16.76 12.15
CA VAL A 49 -10.32 -16.75 12.93
C VAL A 49 -11.51 -17.25 12.09
N TYR A 50 -11.58 -16.85 10.82
CA TYR A 50 -12.64 -17.31 9.92
C TYR A 50 -12.59 -18.82 9.70
N MET A 51 -11.38 -19.35 9.49
CA MET A 51 -11.11 -20.78 9.24
C MET A 51 -11.56 -21.67 10.39
N LEU A 52 -11.55 -21.18 11.64
CA LEU A 52 -12.05 -21.93 12.81
C LEU A 52 -13.54 -22.28 12.73
N THR A 53 -14.31 -21.56 11.91
CA THR A 53 -15.76 -21.74 11.76
C THR A 53 -16.16 -22.26 10.38
N ASP A 54 -15.18 -22.45 9.49
CA ASP A 54 -15.39 -22.88 8.12
C ASP A 54 -15.51 -24.41 8.04
N ASN A 55 -16.69 -24.88 7.65
CA ASN A 55 -16.99 -26.31 7.43
C ASN A 55 -17.12 -26.65 5.94
N SER A 56 -16.77 -25.73 5.05
CA SER A 56 -16.79 -25.97 3.61
C SER A 56 -15.71 -26.98 3.19
N PRO A 57 -15.93 -27.74 2.10
CA PRO A 57 -14.91 -28.65 1.56
C PRO A 57 -13.61 -27.90 1.30
N GLU A 58 -12.51 -28.42 1.85
CA GLU A 58 -11.16 -27.88 1.69
C GLU A 58 -11.02 -26.38 2.05
N PHE A 59 -11.88 -25.86 2.94
CA PHE A 59 -11.88 -24.46 3.37
C PHE A 59 -12.10 -23.46 2.21
N HIS A 60 -12.90 -23.85 1.21
CA HIS A 60 -13.24 -23.01 0.06
C HIS A 60 -13.72 -21.60 0.46
N ASP A 61 -14.51 -21.50 1.52
CA ASP A 61 -15.06 -20.21 1.98
C ASP A 61 -13.97 -19.32 2.61
N THR A 62 -13.01 -19.92 3.32
CA THR A 62 -11.80 -19.23 3.80
C THR A 62 -10.96 -18.70 2.64
N TRP A 63 -10.75 -19.49 1.58
CA TRP A 63 -10.01 -19.03 0.39
C TRP A 63 -10.72 -17.88 -0.31
N THR A 64 -12.04 -17.95 -0.41
CA THR A 64 -12.87 -16.87 -0.96
C THR A 64 -12.76 -15.61 -0.09
N PHE A 65 -12.77 -15.76 1.23
CA PHE A 65 -12.57 -14.66 2.17
C PHE A 65 -11.20 -14.00 2.01
N VAL A 66 -10.11 -14.79 1.95
CA VAL A 66 -8.74 -14.32 1.74
C VAL A 66 -8.65 -13.51 0.44
N ASN A 67 -9.14 -14.07 -0.67
CA ASN A 67 -9.10 -13.41 -1.97
C ASN A 67 -9.80 -12.05 -1.96
N ARG A 68 -10.97 -11.96 -1.30
CA ARG A 68 -11.69 -10.71 -1.14
C ARG A 68 -10.89 -9.69 -0.33
N ARG A 69 -10.23 -10.09 0.76
CA ARG A 69 -9.41 -9.18 1.57
C ARG A 69 -8.17 -8.68 0.86
N ILE A 70 -7.52 -9.54 0.08
CA ILE A 70 -6.39 -9.14 -0.77
C ILE A 70 -6.85 -8.12 -1.82
N LYS A 71 -8.01 -8.36 -2.45
CA LYS A 71 -8.59 -7.41 -3.40
C LYS A 71 -8.89 -6.06 -2.74
N ASP A 72 -9.53 -6.06 -1.57
CA ASP A 72 -9.83 -4.83 -0.82
C ASP A 72 -8.54 -4.03 -0.51
N ALA A 73 -7.47 -4.72 -0.11
CA ALA A 73 -6.18 -4.10 0.16
C ALA A 73 -5.56 -3.42 -1.08
N LEU A 74 -5.62 -4.10 -2.23
CA LEU A 74 -5.10 -3.56 -3.50
C LEU A 74 -5.94 -2.38 -3.99
N ASP A 75 -7.25 -2.45 -3.85
CA ASP A 75 -8.15 -1.37 -4.26
C ASP A 75 -7.97 -0.14 -3.35
N LEU A 76 -7.80 -0.34 -2.03
CA LEU A 76 -7.41 0.73 -1.10
C LEU A 76 -6.09 1.39 -1.53
N GLN A 77 -5.05 0.59 -1.83
CA GLN A 77 -3.77 1.12 -2.30
C GLN A 77 -3.94 2.03 -3.52
N LYS A 78 -4.73 1.61 -4.50
CA LYS A 78 -5.00 2.42 -5.71
C LYS A 78 -5.70 3.73 -5.37
N SER A 79 -6.75 3.68 -4.53
CA SER A 79 -7.47 4.88 -4.11
C SER A 79 -6.57 5.86 -3.35
N TYR A 80 -5.71 5.38 -2.47
CA TYR A 80 -4.74 6.23 -1.77
C TYR A 80 -3.78 6.93 -2.75
N LYS A 81 -3.23 6.20 -3.75
CA LYS A 81 -2.36 6.79 -4.77
C LYS A 81 -3.08 7.86 -5.58
N GLU A 82 -4.33 7.60 -5.98
CA GLU A 82 -5.14 8.55 -6.75
C GLU A 82 -5.38 9.84 -5.97
N VAL A 83 -5.79 9.74 -4.69
CA VAL A 83 -6.00 10.90 -3.82
C VAL A 83 -4.71 11.69 -3.58
N ALA A 84 -3.58 10.99 -3.35
CA ALA A 84 -2.29 11.63 -3.18
C ALA A 84 -1.87 12.41 -4.44
N TYR A 85 -1.98 11.80 -5.62
CA TYR A 85 -1.70 12.44 -6.90
C TYR A 85 -2.59 13.66 -7.17
N LEU A 86 -3.90 13.54 -6.91
CA LEU A 86 -4.83 14.66 -7.05
C LEU A 86 -4.48 15.81 -6.09
N THR A 87 -4.06 15.50 -4.87
CA THR A 87 -3.65 16.54 -3.89
C THR A 87 -2.36 17.25 -4.33
N GLU A 88 -1.37 16.51 -4.83
CA GLU A 88 -0.12 17.07 -5.34
C GLU A 88 -0.35 17.95 -6.58
N THR A 89 -1.14 17.47 -7.54
CA THR A 89 -1.45 18.20 -8.77
C THR A 89 -2.31 19.45 -8.53
N LEU A 90 -3.28 19.40 -7.60
CA LEU A 90 -4.02 20.58 -7.17
C LEU A 90 -3.12 21.54 -6.39
N GLY A 91 -2.26 21.06 -5.50
CA GLY A 91 -1.30 21.90 -4.78
C GLY A 91 -0.35 22.65 -5.71
N ALA A 92 0.17 21.98 -6.74
CA ALA A 92 1.03 22.58 -7.74
C ALA A 92 0.27 23.50 -8.73
N GLY A 93 -0.97 23.14 -9.11
CA GLY A 93 -1.76 23.88 -10.10
C GLY A 93 -2.50 25.11 -9.55
N ILE A 94 -2.94 25.06 -8.29
CA ILE A 94 -3.65 26.17 -7.62
C ILE A 94 -2.68 27.29 -7.24
N GLY A 95 -1.44 26.97 -6.86
CA GLY A 95 -0.42 27.97 -6.50
C GLY A 95 -0.07 28.93 -7.65
N GLY A 96 0.03 28.43 -8.89
CA GLY A 96 0.32 29.27 -10.06
C GLY A 96 -0.89 30.04 -10.59
N SER A 97 -2.08 29.42 -10.58
CA SER A 97 -3.31 30.02 -11.12
C SER A 97 -3.94 31.05 -10.18
N ILE A 98 -3.91 30.85 -8.86
CA ILE A 98 -4.35 31.85 -7.89
C ILE A 98 -3.43 33.07 -7.93
N GLN A 99 -2.11 32.90 -8.04
CA GLN A 99 -1.18 34.01 -8.15
C GLN A 99 -1.40 34.82 -9.45
N GLY A 100 -1.70 34.14 -10.57
CA GLY A 100 -2.02 34.79 -11.84
C GLY A 100 -3.33 35.59 -11.81
N VAL A 101 -4.37 35.08 -11.14
CA VAL A 101 -5.64 35.81 -10.94
C VAL A 101 -5.46 36.98 -9.98
N LEU A 102 -4.72 36.80 -8.89
CA LEU A 102 -4.41 37.88 -7.95
C LEU A 102 -3.64 39.02 -8.64
N ASN A 103 -2.57 38.73 -9.38
CA ASN A 103 -1.82 39.75 -10.11
C ASN A 103 -2.68 40.51 -11.12
N LYS A 104 -3.63 39.83 -11.78
CA LYS A 104 -4.54 40.45 -12.76
C LYS A 104 -5.61 41.33 -12.11
N VAL A 105 -5.98 41.05 -10.86
CA VAL A 105 -6.93 41.87 -10.07
C VAL A 105 -6.22 43.06 -9.42
N PHE A 106 -4.95 42.93 -9.03
CA PHE A 106 -4.16 43.99 -8.38
C PHE A 106 -3.40 44.91 -9.34
N GLN A 107 -3.33 44.62 -10.64
CA GLN A 107 -2.73 45.48 -11.67
C GLN A 107 -3.76 46.36 -12.44
N LYS A 108 -4.78 46.88 -11.75
CA LYS A 108 -5.67 47.90 -12.31
C LYS A 108 -5.67 49.15 -11.45
#